data_AF-A0A9E2DPD3-F1
#
_entry.id   AF-A0A9E2DPD3-F1
#
_cell.length_a   1.000
_cell.length_b   1.000
_cell.length_c   1.000
_cell.angle_alpha   90.00
_cell.angle_beta   90.00
_cell.angle_gamma   90.00
#
_symmetry.space_group_name_H-M   'P 1'
#
loop_
_entity.id
_entity.type
_entity.pdbx_description
1 polymer ?
#
loop_
_entity_poly.entity_id
_entity_poly.type
_entity_poly.pdbx_seq_one_letter_code
_entity_poly.pdbx_strand_id
1 'polypeptide(L)'
;MKKTCTVNIANTIFNIDEDAYNILSKYLDSVKKYFHKIEDEDEIINDFELRIAENFLTKIKNKNVIDLNDVKNMIEIMGTLEDFEEISDNDKNEEAQNNQQKNNGKLYRDSSNRIIAGVCSGISQYFKIDPIIVRIVFFIAVPLNLIVYLILWFGIPSKDFDPNLRKILFRDKENGIIGGVAKGLSNYLKMDVNLIRVFFFGSLFFGGAGLLFYLLLWFFTKEAKTIGQKMNMSGFNVNLSNIEDFIKKKTKNLNSPESALTKIFLFPFRLLAPLINAVWNIGVFIFKIIFFIIITTIVATCGILLLILLANLYNEISADQYPVFYEFLNAIPDYFIITTSWSLVFTIAISFLIAVYVLFNKKSNPYVFMLLVFLWIGFLIFNILSTPSVIIQMQDLDVLPYWISGFENNSYHFKWIY
;
A
#
# COMPACT_ATOMS: atom_id res chain seq x y z
N MET A 1 -23.37 40.07 16.81
CA MET A 1 -22.59 39.12 15.99
C MET A 1 -22.57 37.80 16.73
N LYS A 2 -22.82 36.67 16.05
CA LYS A 2 -22.66 35.35 16.68
C LYS A 2 -21.18 35.07 16.89
N LYS A 3 -20.84 34.44 18.01
CA LYS A 3 -19.48 33.98 18.28
C LYS A 3 -19.21 32.73 17.43
N THR A 4 -18.01 32.63 16.89
CA THR A 4 -17.57 31.50 16.07
C THR A 4 -16.40 30.78 16.75
N CYS A 5 -16.42 29.45 16.72
CA CYS A 5 -15.37 28.57 17.20
C CYS A 5 -14.64 27.96 16.00
N THR A 6 -13.31 27.83 16.11
CA THR A 6 -12.48 27.16 15.10
C THR A 6 -12.18 25.74 15.58
N VAL A 7 -12.52 24.75 14.78
CA VAL A 7 -12.46 23.33 15.15
C VAL A 7 -11.74 22.55 14.05
N ASN A 8 -10.96 21.54 14.43
CA ASN A 8 -10.37 20.59 13.51
C ASN A 8 -11.20 19.31 13.48
N ILE A 9 -11.68 18.91 12.30
CA ILE A 9 -12.42 17.67 12.07
C ILE A 9 -11.70 16.93 10.94
N ALA A 10 -11.19 15.72 11.22
CA ALA A 10 -10.42 14.91 10.27
C ALA A 10 -9.35 15.70 9.48
N ASN A 11 -8.49 16.43 10.20
CA ASN A 11 -7.40 17.25 9.66
C ASN A 11 -7.85 18.46 8.81
N THR A 12 -9.13 18.83 8.84
CA THR A 12 -9.66 20.02 8.17
C THR A 12 -10.17 21.03 9.20
N ILE A 13 -9.81 22.30 9.03
CA ILE A 13 -10.18 23.38 9.94
C ILE A 13 -11.49 24.02 9.48
N PHE A 14 -12.45 24.12 10.38
CA PHE A 14 -13.77 24.70 10.14
C PHE A 14 -14.05 25.83 11.13
N ASN A 15 -14.74 26.87 10.66
CA ASN A 15 -15.32 27.91 11.52
C ASN A 15 -16.81 27.65 11.68
N ILE A 16 -17.24 27.47 12.93
CA ILE A 16 -18.59 27.00 13.29
C ILE A 16 -19.19 28.00 14.28
N ASP A 17 -20.47 28.33 14.15
CA ASP A 17 -21.16 29.12 15.19
C ASP A 17 -21.10 28.40 16.55
N GLU A 18 -20.98 29.13 17.66
CA GLU A 18 -20.85 28.57 19.02
C GLU A 18 -22.03 27.67 19.42
N ASP A 19 -23.26 28.01 19.01
CA ASP A 19 -24.47 27.21 19.24
C ASP A 19 -24.42 25.89 18.46
N ALA A 20 -23.96 25.92 17.22
CA ALA A 20 -23.78 24.76 16.36
C ALA A 20 -22.62 23.86 16.84
N TYR A 21 -21.53 24.44 17.32
CA TYR A 21 -20.39 23.72 17.88
C TYR A 21 -20.78 22.87 19.09
N ASN A 22 -21.55 23.44 20.02
CA ASN A 22 -21.98 22.72 21.22
C ASN A 22 -22.81 21.46 20.89
N ILE A 23 -23.67 21.53 19.86
CA ILE A 23 -24.45 20.39 19.39
C ILE A 23 -23.54 19.36 18.72
N LEU A 24 -22.63 19.81 17.84
CA LEU A 24 -21.70 18.93 17.15
C LEU A 24 -20.78 18.19 18.12
N SER A 25 -20.20 18.88 19.11
CA SER A 25 -19.32 18.29 20.12
C SER A 25 -20.06 17.20 20.90
N LYS A 26 -21.28 17.50 21.37
CA LYS A 26 -22.11 16.52 22.10
C LYS A 26 -22.41 15.28 21.26
N TYR A 27 -22.64 15.46 19.97
CA TYR A 27 -22.89 14.37 19.02
C TYR A 27 -21.64 13.52 18.77
N LEU A 28 -20.48 14.14 18.55
CA LEU A 28 -19.22 13.41 18.37
C LEU A 28 -18.83 12.62 19.64
N ASP A 29 -19.03 13.22 20.81
CA ASP A 29 -18.77 12.55 22.09
C ASP A 29 -19.66 11.33 22.30
N SER A 30 -20.94 11.40 21.90
CA SER A 30 -21.86 10.27 22.02
C SER A 30 -21.48 9.14 21.05
N VAL A 31 -21.13 9.47 19.80
CA VAL A 31 -20.65 8.50 18.81
C VAL A 31 -19.37 7.81 19.29
N LYS A 32 -18.41 8.57 19.82
CA LYS A 32 -17.16 8.03 20.38
C LYS A 32 -17.44 7.06 21.52
N LYS A 33 -18.32 7.44 22.45
CA LYS A 33 -18.68 6.59 23.59
C LYS A 33 -19.33 5.26 23.15
N TYR A 34 -20.10 5.28 22.06
CA TYR A 34 -20.75 4.08 21.52
C TYR A 34 -19.73 3.09 20.93
N PHE A 35 -18.78 3.58 20.12
CA PHE A 35 -17.80 2.72 19.44
C PHE A 35 -16.61 2.26 20.32
N HIS A 36 -16.47 2.77 21.54
CA HIS A 36 -15.35 2.46 22.45
C HIS A 36 -15.13 0.95 22.74
N LYS A 37 -16.15 0.11 22.54
CA LYS A 37 -16.07 -1.34 22.79
C LYS A 37 -15.78 -2.17 21.55
N ILE A 38 -15.65 -1.53 20.39
CA ILE A 38 -15.55 -2.20 19.09
C ILE A 38 -14.09 -2.19 18.63
N GLU A 39 -13.65 -3.30 18.02
CA GLU A 39 -12.34 -3.37 17.37
C GLU A 39 -12.24 -2.31 16.25
N ASP A 40 -11.07 -1.68 16.11
CA ASP A 40 -10.82 -0.59 15.15
C ASP A 40 -11.56 0.74 15.45
N GLU A 41 -11.89 1.05 16.72
CA GLU A 41 -12.55 2.31 17.16
C GLU A 41 -11.97 3.56 16.48
N ASP A 42 -10.65 3.76 16.59
CA ASP A 42 -9.97 4.95 16.09
C ASP A 42 -10.18 5.13 14.57
N GLU A 43 -10.22 4.02 13.82
CA GLU A 43 -10.48 4.06 12.37
C GLU A 43 -11.92 4.42 12.07
N ILE A 44 -12.88 3.88 12.83
CA ILE A 44 -14.30 4.15 12.69
C ILE A 44 -14.58 5.63 12.94
N ILE A 45 -14.05 6.17 14.04
CA ILE A 45 -14.24 7.58 14.41
C ILE A 45 -13.59 8.50 13.36
N ASN A 46 -12.37 8.18 12.91
CA ASN A 46 -11.71 8.97 11.88
C ASN A 46 -12.47 8.94 10.53
N ASP A 47 -12.96 7.78 10.09
CA ASP A 47 -13.77 7.68 8.87
C ASP A 47 -15.10 8.42 9.00
N PHE A 48 -15.69 8.40 10.19
CA PHE A 48 -16.91 9.14 10.51
C PHE A 48 -16.67 10.65 10.46
N GLU A 49 -15.62 11.15 11.10
CA GLU A 49 -15.21 12.55 11.04
C GLU A 49 -14.85 13.01 9.63
N LEU A 50 -14.17 12.17 8.84
CA LEU A 50 -13.88 12.44 7.43
C LEU A 50 -15.17 12.68 6.64
N ARG A 51 -16.20 11.87 6.90
CA ARG A 51 -17.49 12.02 6.24
C ARG A 51 -18.23 13.30 6.66
N ILE A 52 -18.12 13.69 7.93
CA ILE A 52 -18.63 14.98 8.43
C ILE A 52 -17.91 16.13 7.72
N ALA A 53 -16.58 16.09 7.66
CA ALA A 53 -15.76 17.10 6.99
C ALA A 53 -16.13 17.22 5.50
N GLU A 54 -16.32 16.10 4.80
CA GLU A 54 -16.82 16.09 3.42
C GLU A 54 -18.16 16.81 3.28
N ASN A 55 -19.12 16.51 4.17
CA ASN A 55 -20.44 17.16 4.17
C ASN A 55 -20.30 18.68 4.35
N PHE A 56 -19.54 19.12 5.34
CA PHE A 56 -19.30 20.53 5.62
C PHE A 56 -18.58 21.26 4.48
N LEU A 57 -17.60 20.62 3.83
CA LEU A 57 -16.94 21.17 2.64
C LEU A 57 -17.91 21.44 1.48
N THR A 58 -18.97 20.64 1.33
CA THR A 58 -20.01 20.93 0.32
C THR A 58 -20.79 22.20 0.63
N LYS A 59 -20.97 22.54 1.90
CA LYS A 59 -21.69 23.75 2.35
C LYS A 59 -20.83 25.00 2.27
N ILE A 60 -19.54 24.87 2.55
CA ILE A 60 -18.60 26.01 2.58
C ILE A 60 -18.40 26.67 1.23
N LYS A 61 -18.62 25.97 0.12
CA LYS A 61 -18.57 26.56 -1.22
C LYS A 61 -19.48 27.80 -1.38
N ASN A 62 -20.53 27.90 -0.57
CA ASN A 62 -21.50 29.00 -0.62
C ASN A 62 -21.49 29.88 0.64
N LYS A 63 -20.71 29.56 1.68
CA LYS A 63 -20.65 30.31 2.95
C LYS A 63 -19.37 30.04 3.75
N ASN A 64 -18.90 31.03 4.51
CA ASN A 64 -17.62 30.95 5.23
C ASN A 64 -17.72 30.36 6.65
N VAL A 65 -18.93 30.20 7.19
CA VAL A 65 -19.19 29.72 8.56
C VAL A 65 -20.29 28.66 8.52
N ILE A 66 -20.12 27.61 9.31
CA ILE A 66 -21.09 26.53 9.47
C ILE A 66 -22.10 26.95 10.53
N ASP A 67 -23.38 26.95 10.16
CA ASP A 67 -24.47 27.35 11.04
C ASP A 67 -25.17 26.15 11.69
N LEU A 68 -26.08 26.41 12.61
CA LEU A 68 -26.84 25.40 13.34
C LEU A 68 -27.68 24.50 12.42
N ASN A 69 -28.17 25.02 11.29
CA ASN A 69 -28.97 24.23 10.35
C ASN A 69 -28.09 23.25 9.58
N ASP A 70 -26.85 23.63 9.24
CA ASP A 70 -25.90 22.71 8.63
C ASP A 70 -25.58 21.53 9.53
N VAL A 71 -25.32 21.78 10.81
CA VAL A 71 -25.01 20.72 11.79
C VAL A 71 -26.22 19.79 11.94
N LYS A 72 -27.44 20.33 12.03
CA LYS A 72 -28.66 19.51 12.09
C LYS A 72 -28.86 18.65 10.84
N ASN A 73 -28.71 19.23 9.65
CA ASN A 73 -28.81 18.49 8.38
C ASN A 73 -27.70 17.41 8.28
N MET A 74 -26.50 17.70 8.78
CA MET A 74 -25.41 16.73 8.82
C MET A 74 -25.75 15.57 9.76
N ILE A 75 -26.25 15.85 10.96
CA ILE A 75 -26.69 14.83 11.92
C ILE A 75 -27.80 13.96 11.32
N GLU A 76 -28.75 14.55 10.59
CA GLU A 76 -29.81 13.81 9.89
C GLU A 76 -29.25 12.84 8.83
N ILE A 77 -28.19 13.23 8.11
CA ILE A 77 -27.53 12.37 7.12
C ILE A 77 -26.72 11.24 7.79
N MET A 78 -26.08 11.55 8.94
CA MET A 78 -25.22 10.61 9.66
C MET A 78 -26.00 9.66 10.59
N GLY A 79 -27.20 10.04 11.02
CA GLY A 79 -28.07 9.33 11.97
C GLY A 79 -27.78 9.68 13.43
N THR A 80 -28.77 9.57 14.32
CA THR A 80 -28.65 9.84 15.77
C THR A 80 -28.67 8.57 16.59
N LEU A 81 -27.88 8.47 17.66
CA LEU A 81 -27.83 7.29 18.55
C LEU A 81 -29.19 6.88 19.12
N GLU A 82 -30.11 7.82 19.33
CA GLU A 82 -31.46 7.51 19.80
C GLU A 82 -32.29 6.68 18.80
N ASP A 83 -32.07 6.87 17.49
CA ASP A 83 -32.73 6.06 16.45
C ASP A 83 -32.24 4.59 16.49
N PHE A 84 -31.13 4.29 17.18
CA PHE A 84 -30.52 2.95 17.26
C PHE A 84 -30.98 2.12 18.46
N GLU A 85 -31.29 2.76 19.60
CA GLU A 85 -31.78 2.06 20.79
C GLU A 85 -33.16 1.41 20.54
N GLU A 86 -34.04 2.04 19.75
CA GLU A 86 -35.34 1.44 19.38
C GLU A 86 -35.22 0.26 18.39
N ILE A 87 -34.14 0.19 17.62
CA ILE A 87 -33.91 -0.87 16.62
C ILE A 87 -33.30 -2.11 17.29
N SER A 88 -32.42 -1.92 18.26
CA SER A 88 -31.65 -3.02 18.88
C SER A 88 -32.45 -3.92 19.82
N ASP A 89 -33.58 -3.46 20.37
CA ASP A 89 -34.48 -4.29 21.19
C ASP A 89 -35.41 -5.19 20.36
N ASN A 90 -35.62 -4.89 19.07
CA ASN A 90 -36.51 -5.67 18.20
C ASN A 90 -35.80 -6.82 17.44
N ASP A 91 -34.47 -6.87 17.45
CA ASP A 91 -33.65 -7.79 16.64
C ASP A 91 -33.70 -9.28 17.08
N LYS A 92 -34.33 -9.62 18.21
CA LYS A 92 -34.35 -11.02 18.69
C LYS A 92 -35.43 -11.90 18.07
N ASN A 93 -36.46 -11.34 17.41
CA ASN A 93 -37.57 -12.14 16.88
C ASN A 93 -37.88 -11.89 15.38
N GLU A 94 -37.16 -11.01 14.69
CA GLU A 94 -37.63 -10.46 13.41
C GLU A 94 -36.82 -10.85 12.15
N GLU A 95 -35.74 -11.64 12.24
CA GLU A 95 -34.98 -12.07 11.05
C GLU A 95 -35.82 -12.93 10.06
N ALA A 96 -36.96 -13.47 10.49
CA ALA A 96 -37.83 -14.31 9.66
C ALA A 96 -39.11 -13.65 9.13
N GLN A 97 -39.53 -12.46 9.62
CA GLN A 97 -40.86 -11.93 9.28
C GLN A 97 -40.95 -10.44 8.87
N ASN A 98 -39.97 -9.57 9.15
CA ASN A 98 -40.12 -8.13 8.90
C ASN A 98 -39.22 -7.54 7.80
N ASN A 99 -39.17 -8.19 6.63
CA ASN A 99 -38.73 -7.53 5.39
C ASN A 99 -39.86 -6.72 4.71
N GLN A 100 -40.82 -6.21 5.50
CA GLN A 100 -41.90 -5.33 5.06
C GLN A 100 -41.65 -3.87 5.47
N GLN A 101 -40.49 -3.32 5.11
CA GLN A 101 -40.41 -1.88 4.90
C GLN A 101 -41.25 -1.53 3.66
N LYS A 102 -42.09 -0.49 3.76
CA LYS A 102 -42.96 0.05 2.70
C LYS A 102 -42.19 0.17 1.37
N ASN A 103 -42.32 -0.85 0.53
CA ASN A 103 -41.84 -0.82 -0.83
C ASN A 103 -42.67 0.21 -1.59
N ASN A 104 -42.04 1.30 -2.01
CA ASN A 104 -42.58 2.26 -2.97
C ASN A 104 -42.72 1.60 -4.36
N GLY A 105 -43.51 0.53 -4.51
CA GLY A 105 -43.95 -0.06 -5.79
C GLY A 105 -42.86 -0.37 -6.84
N LYS A 106 -41.58 -0.31 -6.51
CA LYS A 106 -40.44 -0.41 -7.43
C LYS A 106 -39.80 -1.78 -7.29
N LEU A 107 -39.56 -2.42 -8.43
CA LEU A 107 -38.84 -3.68 -8.51
C LEU A 107 -37.36 -3.43 -8.29
N TYR A 108 -36.79 -4.05 -7.25
CA TYR A 108 -35.36 -4.05 -6.98
C TYR A 108 -34.86 -5.49 -7.00
N ARG A 109 -33.62 -5.69 -7.44
CA ARG A 109 -32.96 -7.00 -7.31
C ARG A 109 -32.42 -7.13 -5.90
N ASP A 110 -32.67 -8.28 -5.29
CA ASP A 110 -32.25 -8.55 -3.92
C ASP A 110 -30.88 -9.24 -3.89
N SER A 111 -29.96 -8.65 -3.12
CA SER A 111 -28.58 -9.11 -2.93
C SER A 111 -28.49 -10.32 -1.99
N SER A 112 -29.42 -10.42 -1.04
CA SER A 112 -29.29 -11.27 0.13
C SER A 112 -29.53 -12.75 -0.18
N ASN A 113 -30.48 -13.07 -1.06
CA ASN A 113 -30.82 -14.44 -1.46
C ASN A 113 -30.59 -14.69 -2.97
N ARG A 114 -29.37 -14.39 -3.45
CA ARG A 114 -28.99 -14.53 -4.87
C ARG A 114 -28.18 -15.80 -5.15
N ILE A 115 -28.55 -16.52 -6.21
CA ILE A 115 -27.71 -17.59 -6.80
C ILE A 115 -26.76 -17.02 -7.86
N ILE A 116 -27.27 -16.18 -8.77
CA ILE A 116 -26.49 -15.56 -9.87
C ILE A 116 -26.49 -14.04 -9.74
N ALA A 117 -27.62 -13.38 -10.04
CA ALA A 117 -27.72 -11.90 -10.09
C ALA A 117 -28.81 -11.29 -9.18
N GLY A 118 -29.59 -12.12 -8.49
CA GLY A 118 -30.65 -11.68 -7.58
C GLY A 118 -31.98 -11.31 -8.27
N VAL A 119 -32.09 -11.52 -9.59
CA VAL A 119 -33.29 -11.20 -10.39
C VAL A 119 -34.52 -11.97 -9.89
N CYS A 120 -34.42 -13.30 -9.75
CA CYS A 120 -35.54 -14.11 -9.26
C CYS A 120 -35.96 -13.74 -7.83
N SER A 121 -35.00 -13.40 -6.96
CA SER A 121 -35.29 -12.95 -5.58
C SER A 121 -35.98 -11.58 -5.57
N GLY A 122 -35.57 -10.68 -6.47
CA GLY A 122 -36.23 -9.38 -6.63
C GLY A 122 -37.67 -9.49 -7.11
N ILE A 123 -37.90 -10.33 -8.12
CA ILE A 123 -39.25 -10.62 -8.64
C ILE A 123 -40.12 -11.26 -7.56
N SER A 124 -39.58 -12.23 -6.81
CA SER A 124 -40.33 -12.90 -5.75
C SER A 124 -40.72 -11.96 -4.63
N GLN A 125 -39.83 -11.03 -4.23
CA GLN A 125 -40.11 -9.99 -3.25
C GLN A 125 -41.18 -9.00 -3.74
N TYR A 126 -41.13 -8.61 -5.01
CA TYR A 126 -42.08 -7.69 -5.62
C TYR A 126 -43.49 -8.30 -5.71
N PHE A 127 -43.60 -9.55 -6.15
CA PHE A 127 -44.86 -10.26 -6.28
C PHE A 127 -45.31 -10.98 -4.99
N LYS A 128 -44.50 -10.97 -3.93
CA LYS A 128 -44.73 -11.70 -2.67
C LYS A 128 -44.94 -13.21 -2.86
N ILE A 129 -44.16 -13.83 -3.75
CA ILE A 129 -44.17 -15.28 -4.05
C ILE A 129 -42.85 -15.88 -3.54
N ASP A 130 -42.78 -17.19 -3.32
CA ASP A 130 -41.54 -17.88 -2.95
C ASP A 130 -40.48 -17.79 -4.09
N PRO A 131 -39.22 -17.39 -3.79
CA PRO A 131 -38.14 -17.32 -4.79
C PRO A 131 -37.85 -18.64 -5.49
N ILE A 132 -38.11 -19.80 -4.86
CA ILE A 132 -37.93 -21.12 -5.48
C ILE A 132 -38.88 -21.28 -6.67
N ILE A 133 -40.13 -20.83 -6.54
CA ILE A 133 -41.13 -20.90 -7.62
C ILE A 133 -40.65 -20.07 -8.82
N VAL A 134 -40.17 -18.85 -8.58
CA VAL A 134 -39.64 -17.97 -9.65
C VAL A 134 -38.42 -18.59 -10.32
N ARG A 135 -37.53 -19.26 -9.57
CA ARG A 135 -36.37 -19.97 -10.12
C ARG A 135 -36.79 -21.15 -11.00
N ILE A 136 -37.78 -21.93 -10.56
CA ILE A 136 -38.30 -23.08 -11.32
C ILE A 136 -38.92 -22.61 -12.64
N VAL A 137 -39.70 -21.53 -12.64
CA VAL A 137 -40.30 -20.96 -13.86
C VAL A 137 -39.22 -20.51 -14.84
N PHE A 138 -38.18 -19.82 -14.36
CA PHE A 138 -37.05 -19.41 -15.22
C PHE A 138 -36.27 -20.61 -15.76
N PHE A 139 -36.15 -21.69 -14.98
CA PHE A 139 -35.40 -22.88 -15.35
C PHE A 139 -36.14 -23.76 -16.39
N ILE A 140 -37.46 -23.93 -16.24
CA ILE A 140 -38.27 -24.78 -17.15
C ILE A 140 -38.41 -24.15 -18.55
N ALA A 141 -38.39 -22.82 -18.64
CA ALA A 141 -38.65 -22.08 -19.88
C ALA A 141 -37.37 -21.60 -20.61
N VAL A 142 -36.28 -22.36 -20.50
CA VAL A 142 -35.06 -22.17 -21.32
C VAL A 142 -35.36 -22.65 -22.76
N PRO A 143 -34.99 -21.90 -23.84
CA PRO A 143 -33.92 -20.90 -23.89
C PRO A 143 -34.34 -19.41 -23.88
N LEU A 144 -35.59 -19.05 -24.16
CA LEU A 144 -35.99 -17.63 -24.29
C LEU A 144 -35.78 -16.82 -23.00
N ASN A 145 -35.98 -17.43 -21.82
CA ASN A 145 -35.88 -16.74 -20.54
C ASN A 145 -34.45 -16.40 -20.11
N LEU A 146 -33.42 -16.96 -20.76
CA LEU A 146 -32.03 -16.56 -20.49
C LEU A 146 -31.79 -15.11 -20.91
N ILE A 147 -32.32 -14.72 -22.07
CA ILE A 147 -32.21 -13.35 -22.60
C ILE A 147 -33.00 -12.38 -21.70
N VAL A 148 -34.22 -12.77 -21.30
CA VAL A 148 -35.03 -12.00 -20.35
C VAL A 148 -34.30 -11.82 -19.01
N TYR A 149 -33.64 -12.87 -18.51
CA TYR A 149 -32.84 -12.79 -17.29
C TYR A 149 -31.69 -11.79 -17.41
N LEU A 150 -30.97 -11.78 -18.54
CA LEU A 150 -29.88 -10.85 -18.80
C LEU A 150 -30.39 -9.40 -18.91
N ILE A 151 -31.52 -9.17 -19.58
CA ILE A 151 -32.17 -7.86 -19.68
C ILE A 151 -32.56 -7.34 -18.29
N LEU A 152 -33.21 -8.18 -17.48
CA LEU A 152 -33.63 -7.82 -16.12
C LEU A 152 -32.44 -7.60 -15.19
N TRP A 153 -31.36 -8.36 -15.36
CA TRP A 153 -30.14 -8.15 -14.59
C TRP A 153 -29.52 -6.78 -14.87
N PHE A 154 -29.47 -6.37 -16.15
CA PHE A 154 -28.91 -5.07 -16.52
C PHE A 154 -29.85 -3.90 -16.17
N GLY A 155 -31.17 -4.08 -16.31
CA GLY A 155 -32.16 -3.01 -16.13
C GLY A 155 -32.59 -2.75 -14.68
N ILE A 156 -32.51 -3.75 -13.79
CA ILE A 156 -33.03 -3.61 -12.41
C ILE A 156 -31.89 -3.27 -11.43
N PRO A 157 -31.97 -2.13 -10.70
CA PRO A 157 -30.98 -1.77 -9.69
C PRO A 157 -31.08 -2.65 -8.43
N SER A 158 -29.96 -2.87 -7.73
CA SER A 158 -29.97 -3.61 -6.45
C SER A 158 -30.49 -2.77 -5.30
N LYS A 159 -31.18 -3.40 -4.34
CA LYS A 159 -31.75 -2.73 -3.16
C LYS A 159 -30.75 -1.87 -2.38
N ASP A 160 -29.53 -2.39 -2.15
CA ASP A 160 -28.45 -1.66 -1.44
C ASP A 160 -27.53 -0.90 -2.42
N PHE A 161 -28.11 -0.18 -3.38
CA PHE A 161 -27.38 0.74 -4.27
C PHE A 161 -27.83 2.19 -4.02
N ASP A 162 -26.96 2.97 -3.40
CA ASP A 162 -27.13 4.43 -3.31
C ASP A 162 -26.61 5.08 -4.61
N PRO A 163 -27.46 5.75 -5.40
CA PRO A 163 -27.05 6.40 -6.66
C PRO A 163 -26.03 7.52 -6.46
N ASN A 164 -25.89 8.06 -5.24
CA ASN A 164 -24.92 9.11 -4.93
C ASN A 164 -23.55 8.55 -4.49
N LEU A 165 -23.43 7.23 -4.31
CA LEU A 165 -22.21 6.59 -3.84
C LEU A 165 -21.33 6.13 -5.01
N ARG A 166 -20.16 6.75 -5.16
CA ARG A 166 -19.14 6.30 -6.13
C ARG A 166 -18.35 5.14 -5.54
N LYS A 167 -18.67 3.92 -5.95
CA LYS A 167 -17.90 2.72 -5.57
C LYS A 167 -16.50 2.77 -6.16
N ILE A 168 -15.50 2.56 -5.30
CA ILE A 168 -14.10 2.40 -5.70
C ILE A 168 -13.69 0.96 -5.37
N LEU A 169 -13.01 0.30 -6.31
CA LEU A 169 -12.46 -1.03 -6.09
C LEU A 169 -11.16 -0.91 -5.26
N PHE A 170 -11.17 -1.53 -4.08
CA PHE A 170 -9.98 -1.74 -3.26
C PHE A 170 -9.66 -3.23 -3.20
N ARG A 171 -8.40 -3.58 -2.94
CA ARG A 171 -8.04 -4.94 -2.53
C ARG A 171 -8.24 -5.07 -1.02
N ASP A 172 -8.88 -6.17 -0.61
CA ASP A 172 -9.21 -6.42 0.78
C ASP A 172 -8.40 -7.63 1.28
N LYS A 173 -7.43 -7.37 2.16
CA LYS A 173 -6.57 -8.41 2.74
C LYS A 173 -7.30 -9.22 3.81
N GLU A 174 -8.44 -8.76 4.30
CA GLU A 174 -9.21 -9.42 5.34
C GLU A 174 -9.88 -10.68 4.75
N ASN A 175 -9.45 -11.87 5.20
CA ASN A 175 -9.78 -13.15 4.57
C ASN A 175 -9.33 -13.27 3.09
N GLY A 176 -8.38 -12.42 2.67
CA GLY A 176 -7.70 -12.50 1.38
C GLY A 176 -6.59 -13.55 1.41
N ILE A 177 -6.41 -14.32 0.33
CA ILE A 177 -5.40 -15.38 0.26
C ILE A 177 -4.08 -14.82 -0.27
N ILE A 178 -4.12 -14.23 -1.47
CA ILE A 178 -2.99 -13.59 -2.12
C ILE A 178 -3.43 -12.14 -2.37
N GLY A 179 -2.70 -11.15 -1.87
CA GLY A 179 -2.88 -9.73 -2.21
C GLY A 179 -4.27 -9.09 -1.99
N GLY A 180 -5.29 -9.80 -1.51
CA GLY A 180 -6.64 -9.31 -1.26
C GLY A 180 -7.51 -9.02 -2.51
N VAL A 181 -7.04 -9.31 -3.73
CA VAL A 181 -7.73 -8.91 -4.97
C VAL A 181 -9.07 -9.60 -5.13
N ALA A 182 -9.12 -10.93 -4.96
CA ALA A 182 -10.36 -11.69 -5.12
C ALA A 182 -11.44 -11.28 -4.10
N LYS A 183 -11.02 -10.97 -2.87
CA LYS A 183 -11.90 -10.51 -1.81
C LYS A 183 -12.39 -9.08 -2.05
N GLY A 184 -11.49 -8.18 -2.47
CA GLY A 184 -11.86 -6.83 -2.89
C GLY A 184 -12.87 -6.83 -4.02
N LEU A 185 -12.62 -7.62 -5.07
CA LEU A 185 -13.51 -7.78 -6.21
C LEU A 185 -14.86 -8.39 -5.80
N SER A 186 -14.86 -9.32 -4.83
CA SER A 186 -16.08 -9.91 -4.31
C SER A 186 -16.96 -8.90 -3.57
N ASN A 187 -16.37 -8.04 -2.74
CA ASN A 187 -17.10 -7.00 -2.02
C ASN A 187 -17.67 -5.98 -3.03
N TYR A 188 -16.86 -5.59 -4.03
CA TYR A 188 -17.26 -4.65 -5.08
C TYR A 188 -18.40 -5.15 -5.97
N LEU A 189 -18.27 -6.39 -6.49
CA LEU A 189 -19.30 -7.02 -7.34
C LEU A 189 -20.45 -7.64 -6.52
N LYS A 190 -20.36 -7.57 -5.19
CA LYS A 190 -21.21 -8.28 -4.22
C LYS A 190 -21.25 -9.80 -4.43
N MET A 191 -20.25 -10.39 -5.11
CA MET A 191 -20.17 -11.83 -5.46
C MET A 191 -19.55 -12.68 -4.36
N ASP A 192 -19.81 -13.99 -4.40
CA ASP A 192 -19.09 -14.92 -3.52
C ASP A 192 -17.59 -14.88 -3.86
N VAL A 193 -16.75 -14.70 -2.84
CA VAL A 193 -15.30 -14.70 -2.95
C VAL A 193 -14.79 -15.95 -3.64
N ASN A 194 -15.39 -17.10 -3.32
CA ASN A 194 -14.97 -18.39 -3.84
C ASN A 194 -15.22 -18.51 -5.34
N LEU A 195 -16.32 -17.96 -5.84
CA LEU A 195 -16.60 -17.97 -7.28
C LEU A 195 -15.57 -17.15 -8.06
N ILE A 196 -15.17 -15.98 -7.52
CA ILE A 196 -14.11 -15.16 -8.11
C ILE A 196 -12.76 -15.88 -8.09
N ARG A 197 -12.45 -16.60 -7.00
CA ARG A 197 -11.23 -17.42 -6.92
C ARG A 197 -11.23 -18.54 -7.95
N VAL A 198 -12.35 -19.26 -8.10
CA VAL A 198 -12.51 -20.31 -9.12
C VAL A 198 -12.38 -19.73 -10.52
N PHE A 199 -12.94 -18.55 -10.79
CA PHE A 199 -12.75 -17.86 -12.07
C PHE A 199 -11.28 -17.58 -12.37
N PHE A 200 -10.55 -16.96 -11.43
CA PHE A 200 -9.12 -16.68 -11.61
C PHE A 200 -8.29 -17.96 -11.73
N PHE A 201 -8.58 -18.99 -10.93
CA PHE A 201 -7.86 -20.26 -11.01
C PHE A 201 -8.16 -21.00 -12.32
N GLY A 202 -9.43 -21.09 -12.73
CA GLY A 202 -9.84 -21.70 -13.98
C GLY A 202 -9.22 -21.01 -15.19
N SER A 203 -9.12 -19.68 -15.16
CA SER A 203 -8.48 -18.89 -16.22
C SER A 203 -7.00 -19.24 -16.47
N LEU A 204 -6.33 -19.87 -15.50
CA LEU A 204 -4.95 -20.32 -15.66
C LEU A 204 -4.83 -21.36 -16.79
N PHE A 205 -5.83 -22.24 -16.92
CA PHE A 205 -5.88 -23.28 -17.95
C PHE A 205 -6.27 -22.75 -19.34
N PHE A 206 -6.76 -21.50 -19.42
CA PHE A 206 -7.10 -20.82 -20.68
C PHE A 206 -6.00 -19.83 -21.08
N GLY A 207 -4.74 -20.29 -21.07
CA GLY A 207 -3.59 -19.49 -21.50
C GLY A 207 -3.08 -18.47 -20.48
N GLY A 208 -3.46 -18.58 -19.20
CA GLY A 208 -2.92 -17.75 -18.12
C GLY A 208 -3.38 -16.29 -18.11
N ALA A 209 -4.28 -15.89 -19.02
CA ALA A 209 -4.70 -14.50 -19.15
C ALA A 209 -5.31 -13.93 -17.86
N GLY A 210 -6.07 -14.73 -17.10
CA GLY A 210 -6.62 -14.24 -15.84
C GLY A 210 -5.61 -14.17 -14.70
N LEU A 211 -4.48 -14.89 -14.74
CA LEU A 211 -3.37 -14.64 -13.82
C LEU A 211 -2.74 -13.27 -14.11
N LEU A 212 -2.50 -12.94 -15.38
CA LEU A 212 -2.01 -11.61 -15.77
C LEU A 212 -3.00 -10.51 -15.36
N PHE A 213 -4.30 -10.72 -15.58
CA PHE A 213 -5.34 -9.78 -15.14
C PHE A 213 -5.39 -9.64 -13.60
N TYR A 214 -5.18 -10.74 -12.87
CA TYR A 214 -5.07 -10.71 -11.42
C TYR A 214 -3.88 -9.88 -10.94
N LEU A 215 -2.71 -10.07 -11.55
CA LEU A 215 -1.51 -9.28 -11.25
C LEU A 215 -1.69 -7.80 -11.60
N LEU A 216 -2.37 -7.51 -12.72
CA LEU A 216 -2.75 -6.16 -13.12
C LEU A 216 -3.60 -5.50 -12.02
N LEU A 217 -4.67 -6.17 -11.59
CA LEU A 217 -5.52 -5.68 -10.51
C LEU A 217 -4.74 -5.52 -9.20
N TRP A 218 -3.86 -6.47 -8.86
CA TRP A 218 -3.03 -6.38 -7.67
C TRP A 218 -2.10 -5.16 -7.69
N PHE A 219 -1.52 -4.85 -8.84
CA PHE A 219 -0.63 -3.70 -9.02
C PHE A 219 -1.37 -2.36 -8.94
N PHE A 220 -2.50 -2.22 -9.65
CA PHE A 220 -3.21 -0.94 -9.75
C PHE A 220 -4.16 -0.65 -8.58
N THR A 221 -4.73 -1.67 -7.93
CA THR A 221 -5.68 -1.45 -6.83
C THR A 221 -4.95 -1.17 -5.52
N LYS A 222 -5.46 -0.20 -4.75
CA LYS A 222 -4.96 0.11 -3.40
C LYS A 222 -5.55 -0.84 -2.37
N GLU A 223 -4.82 -1.08 -1.29
CA GLU A 223 -5.30 -1.85 -0.13
C GLU A 223 -6.31 -1.04 0.67
N ALA A 224 -7.46 -1.64 0.98
CA ALA A 224 -8.42 -1.06 1.92
C ALA A 224 -7.88 -1.26 3.33
N LYS A 225 -7.59 -0.14 4.00
CA LYS A 225 -7.12 -0.15 5.39
C LYS A 225 -8.30 0.04 6.33
N THR A 226 -9.08 1.09 6.10
CA THR A 226 -10.12 1.54 7.02
C THR A 226 -11.46 0.85 6.78
N ILE A 227 -12.31 0.79 7.82
CA ILE A 227 -13.66 0.21 7.75
C ILE A 227 -14.52 0.97 6.73
N GLY A 228 -14.45 2.29 6.69
CA GLY A 228 -15.15 3.14 5.73
C GLY A 228 -14.77 2.84 4.27
N GLN A 229 -13.49 2.53 3.98
CA GLN A 229 -13.08 2.07 2.64
C GLN A 229 -13.69 0.71 2.28
N LYS A 230 -13.75 -0.22 3.25
CA LYS A 230 -14.38 -1.54 3.07
C LYS A 230 -15.90 -1.44 2.87
N MET A 231 -16.54 -0.51 3.56
CA MET A 231 -17.94 -0.18 3.38
C MET A 231 -18.21 0.45 2.02
N ASN A 232 -17.42 1.44 1.62
CA ASN A 232 -17.57 2.14 0.35
C ASN A 232 -17.41 1.19 -0.85
N MET A 233 -16.43 0.28 -0.83
CA MET A 233 -16.32 -0.72 -1.91
C MET A 233 -17.53 -1.64 -1.99
N SER A 234 -18.13 -1.97 -0.85
CA SER A 234 -19.31 -2.83 -0.76
C SER A 234 -20.60 -2.09 -1.16
N GLY A 235 -20.55 -0.75 -1.24
CA GLY A 235 -21.66 0.10 -1.60
C GLY A 235 -22.45 0.66 -0.42
N PHE A 236 -21.87 0.70 0.77
CA PHE A 236 -22.43 1.36 1.95
C PHE A 236 -21.84 2.76 2.10
N ASN A 237 -22.67 3.72 2.52
CA ASN A 237 -22.17 5.03 2.95
C ASN A 237 -21.69 4.94 4.41
N VAL A 238 -20.78 5.83 4.79
CA VAL A 238 -20.24 5.90 6.15
C VAL A 238 -21.24 6.70 7.00
N ASN A 239 -22.23 6.02 7.57
CA ASN A 239 -23.16 6.58 8.56
C ASN A 239 -23.25 5.62 9.75
N LEU A 240 -23.84 6.07 10.85
CA LEU A 240 -23.84 5.32 12.10
C LEU A 240 -24.49 3.92 11.94
N SER A 241 -25.64 3.87 11.23
CA SER A 241 -26.38 2.63 10.96
C SER A 241 -25.65 1.63 10.10
N ASN A 242 -25.09 2.08 8.98
CA ASN A 242 -24.41 1.19 8.06
C ASN A 242 -23.10 0.70 8.66
N ILE A 243 -22.42 1.51 9.49
CA ILE A 243 -21.20 1.06 10.20
C ILE A 243 -21.57 -0.08 11.14
N GLU A 244 -22.60 0.09 11.95
CA GLU A 244 -23.08 -0.96 12.86
C GLU A 244 -23.52 -2.21 12.10
N ASP A 245 -24.38 -2.08 11.09
CA ASP A 245 -24.85 -3.20 10.26
C ASP A 245 -23.69 -3.94 9.60
N PHE A 246 -22.71 -3.19 9.11
CA PHE A 246 -21.50 -3.75 8.51
C PHE A 246 -20.70 -4.54 9.53
N ILE A 247 -20.52 -4.01 10.74
CA ILE A 247 -19.81 -4.68 11.84
C ILE A 247 -20.58 -5.91 12.33
N LYS A 248 -21.88 -5.80 12.62
CA LYS A 248 -22.75 -6.93 13.01
C LYS A 248 -22.68 -8.05 11.97
N LYS A 249 -22.82 -7.71 10.68
CA LYS A 249 -22.75 -8.66 9.57
C LYS A 249 -21.35 -9.29 9.43
N LYS A 250 -20.29 -8.51 9.65
CA LYS A 250 -18.91 -8.99 9.65
C LYS A 250 -18.69 -10.01 10.78
N THR A 251 -19.10 -9.69 12.00
CA THR A 251 -19.00 -10.57 13.16
C THR A 251 -19.80 -11.86 12.98
N LYS A 252 -21.03 -11.78 12.46
CA LYS A 252 -21.88 -12.95 12.14
C LYS A 252 -21.22 -13.87 11.10
N ASN A 253 -20.62 -13.30 10.06
CA ASN A 253 -19.94 -14.08 9.02
C ASN A 253 -18.63 -14.71 9.49
N LEU A 254 -17.86 -14.05 10.37
CA LEU A 254 -16.64 -14.62 10.96
C LEU A 254 -16.94 -15.87 11.79
N ASN A 255 -18.07 -15.90 12.48
CA ASN A 255 -18.50 -17.02 13.30
C ASN A 255 -19.14 -18.17 12.49
N SER A 256 -19.36 -17.99 11.18
CA SER A 256 -19.98 -19.00 10.33
C SER A 256 -18.94 -20.01 9.83
N PRO A 257 -19.15 -21.33 10.02
CA PRO A 257 -18.18 -22.33 9.59
C PRO A 257 -18.03 -22.35 8.06
N GLU A 258 -16.79 -22.32 7.57
CA GLU A 258 -16.50 -22.44 6.14
C GLU A 258 -17.10 -23.73 5.56
N SER A 259 -17.70 -23.64 4.37
CA SER A 259 -18.21 -24.82 3.68
C SER A 259 -17.08 -25.81 3.36
N ALA A 260 -17.38 -27.11 3.40
CA ALA A 260 -16.38 -28.17 3.21
C ALA A 260 -15.63 -28.05 1.86
N LEU A 261 -16.35 -27.64 0.80
CA LEU A 261 -15.76 -27.38 -0.52
C LEU A 261 -14.75 -26.22 -0.48
N THR A 262 -15.04 -25.16 0.28
CA THR A 262 -14.12 -24.04 0.47
C THR A 262 -12.84 -24.49 1.15
N LYS A 263 -12.94 -25.30 2.21
CA LYS A 263 -11.76 -25.82 2.92
C LYS A 263 -10.84 -26.62 2.00
N ILE A 264 -11.40 -27.53 1.20
CA ILE A 264 -10.63 -28.37 0.27
C ILE A 264 -10.01 -27.52 -0.83
N PHE A 265 -10.78 -26.63 -1.46
CA PHE A 265 -10.30 -25.79 -2.55
C PHE A 265 -9.21 -24.79 -2.10
N LEU A 266 -9.32 -24.27 -0.87
CA LEU A 266 -8.35 -23.31 -0.33
C LEU A 266 -7.10 -23.96 0.25
N PHE A 267 -7.12 -25.27 0.47
CA PHE A 267 -6.01 -25.99 1.08
C PHE A 267 -4.66 -25.79 0.35
N PRO A 268 -4.57 -25.89 -0.99
CA PRO A 268 -3.30 -25.68 -1.70
C PRO A 268 -2.75 -24.26 -1.52
N PHE A 269 -3.63 -23.25 -1.52
CA PHE A 269 -3.21 -21.86 -1.35
C PHE A 269 -2.78 -21.55 0.09
N ARG A 270 -3.41 -22.20 1.08
CA ARG A 270 -3.00 -22.10 2.49
C ARG A 270 -1.63 -22.70 2.74
N LEU A 271 -1.26 -23.75 2.02
CA LEU A 271 0.09 -24.33 2.06
C LEU A 271 1.13 -23.44 1.37
N LEU A 272 0.75 -22.73 0.30
CA LEU A 272 1.64 -21.85 -0.44
C LEU A 272 2.00 -20.57 0.33
N ALA A 273 1.07 -20.00 1.10
CA ALA A 273 1.32 -18.77 1.86
C ALA A 273 2.55 -18.84 2.80
N PRO A 274 2.70 -19.85 3.69
CA PRO A 274 3.89 -19.98 4.52
C PRO A 274 5.14 -20.30 3.70
N LEU A 275 5.02 -21.03 2.58
CA LEU A 275 6.14 -21.33 1.69
C LEU A 275 6.69 -20.07 1.00
N ILE A 276 5.81 -19.19 0.52
CA ILE A 276 6.18 -17.91 -0.09
C ILE A 276 6.86 -17.01 0.96
N ASN A 277 6.29 -16.92 2.17
CA ASN A 277 6.89 -16.14 3.25
C ASN A 277 8.26 -16.71 3.67
N ALA A 278 8.41 -18.03 3.70
CA ALA A 278 9.69 -18.68 3.96
C ALA A 278 10.72 -18.34 2.87
N VAL A 279 10.36 -18.45 1.60
CA VAL A 279 11.22 -18.07 0.47
C VAL A 279 11.61 -16.60 0.53
N TRP A 280 10.68 -15.71 0.86
CA TRP A 280 10.96 -14.28 1.02
C TRP A 280 12.00 -14.03 2.13
N ASN A 281 11.80 -14.65 3.29
CA ASN A 281 12.71 -14.50 4.42
C ASN A 281 14.11 -15.06 4.11
N ILE A 282 14.18 -16.22 3.45
CA ILE A 282 15.44 -16.82 2.98
C ILE A 282 16.12 -15.92 1.96
N GLY A 283 15.36 -15.36 1.01
CA GLY A 283 15.89 -14.44 0.00
C GLY A 283 16.49 -13.18 0.61
N VAL A 284 15.80 -12.55 1.57
CA VAL A 284 16.33 -11.41 2.32
C VAL A 284 17.59 -11.78 3.10
N PHE A 285 17.63 -12.98 3.70
CA PHE A 285 18.81 -13.47 4.42
C PHE A 285 20.02 -13.66 3.49
N ILE A 286 19.83 -14.33 2.34
CA ILE A 286 20.88 -14.51 1.32
C ILE A 286 21.38 -13.16 0.81
N PHE A 287 20.47 -12.21 0.55
CA PHE A 287 20.83 -10.86 0.12
C PHE A 287 21.72 -10.16 1.16
N LYS A 288 21.39 -10.26 2.45
CA LYS A 288 22.23 -9.71 3.54
C LYS A 288 23.62 -10.33 3.56
N ILE A 289 23.74 -11.65 3.33
CA ILE A 289 25.03 -12.34 3.27
C ILE A 289 25.88 -11.86 2.08
N ILE A 290 25.29 -11.84 0.88
CA ILE A 290 25.99 -11.38 -0.33
C ILE A 290 26.48 -9.94 -0.14
N PHE A 291 25.60 -9.09 0.37
CA PHE A 291 25.92 -7.69 0.64
C PHE A 291 27.05 -7.54 1.68
N PHE A 292 27.03 -8.35 2.74
CA PHE A 292 28.09 -8.37 3.75
C PHE A 292 29.44 -8.78 3.15
N ILE A 293 29.47 -9.85 2.34
CA ILE A 293 30.70 -10.30 1.66
C ILE A 293 31.27 -9.16 0.78
N ILE A 294 30.42 -8.50 0.00
CA ILE A 294 30.83 -7.38 -0.86
C ILE A 294 31.46 -6.27 -0.02
N ILE A 295 30.81 -5.84 1.07
CA ILE A 295 31.37 -4.80 1.94
C ILE A 295 32.70 -5.24 2.56
N THR A 296 32.80 -6.46 3.06
CA THR A 296 34.05 -6.96 3.66
C THR A 296 35.18 -6.98 2.63
N THR A 297 34.90 -7.36 1.38
CA THR A 297 35.92 -7.31 0.31
C THR A 297 36.37 -5.89 -0.01
N ILE A 298 35.43 -4.92 -0.08
CA ILE A 298 35.75 -3.50 -0.28
C ILE A 298 36.61 -2.98 0.88
N VAL A 299 36.21 -3.23 2.12
CA VAL A 299 36.96 -2.78 3.31
C VAL A 299 38.36 -3.41 3.35
N ALA A 300 38.49 -4.70 3.03
CA ALA A 300 39.78 -5.38 2.99
C ALA A 300 40.71 -4.79 1.92
N THR A 301 40.21 -4.60 0.69
CA THR A 301 40.99 -4.00 -0.40
C THR A 301 41.40 -2.56 -0.10
N CYS A 302 40.48 -1.73 0.40
CA CYS A 302 40.79 -0.37 0.84
C CYS A 302 41.79 -0.36 2.00
N GLY A 303 41.69 -1.30 2.94
CA GLY A 303 42.60 -1.43 4.08
C GLY A 303 44.02 -1.80 3.64
N ILE A 304 44.17 -2.75 2.72
CA ILE A 304 45.47 -3.11 2.14
C ILE A 304 46.10 -1.92 1.40
N LEU A 305 45.32 -1.22 0.57
CA LEU A 305 45.78 -0.02 -0.14
C LEU A 305 46.22 1.07 0.85
N LEU A 306 45.45 1.29 1.93
CA LEU A 306 45.80 2.26 2.97
C LEU A 306 47.13 1.90 3.65
N LEU A 307 47.36 0.62 3.97
CA LEU A 307 48.62 0.18 4.57
C LEU A 307 49.82 0.41 3.65
N ILE A 308 49.68 0.13 2.35
CA ILE A 308 50.74 0.37 1.35
C ILE A 308 51.07 1.88 1.29
N LEU A 309 50.06 2.74 1.24
CA LEU A 309 50.25 4.20 1.19
C LEU A 309 50.90 4.74 2.47
N LEU A 310 50.54 4.21 3.65
CA LEU A 310 51.17 4.58 4.91
C LEU A 310 52.63 4.12 4.98
N ALA A 311 52.93 2.89 4.57
CA ALA A 311 54.30 2.36 4.55
C ALA A 311 55.22 3.18 3.65
N ASN A 312 54.70 3.69 2.52
CA ASN A 312 55.42 4.62 1.65
C ASN A 312 55.77 5.93 2.38
N LEU A 313 54.80 6.53 3.08
CA LEU A 313 54.98 7.79 3.80
C LEU A 313 56.02 7.70 4.93
N TYR A 314 56.19 6.52 5.52
CA TYR A 314 57.22 6.24 6.54
C TYR A 314 58.56 5.74 5.97
N ASN A 315 58.71 5.69 4.63
CA ASN A 315 59.89 5.15 3.95
C ASN A 315 60.23 3.69 4.36
N GLU A 316 59.24 2.88 4.73
CA GLU A 316 59.45 1.48 5.11
C GLU A 316 59.64 0.56 3.90
N ILE A 317 59.26 1.01 2.71
CA ILE A 317 59.40 0.25 1.46
C ILE A 317 60.82 0.45 0.94
N SER A 318 61.57 -0.64 0.76
CA SER A 318 62.96 -0.60 0.28
C SER A 318 63.08 -0.94 -1.21
N ALA A 319 63.95 -0.21 -1.93
CA ALA A 319 64.20 -0.42 -3.35
C ALA A 319 64.74 -1.83 -3.69
N ASP A 320 65.46 -2.45 -2.76
CA ASP A 320 66.15 -3.73 -2.98
C ASP A 320 65.20 -4.91 -3.23
N GLN A 321 63.97 -4.86 -2.69
CA GLN A 321 63.00 -5.95 -2.86
C GLN A 321 62.10 -5.77 -4.09
N TYR A 322 61.68 -4.54 -4.38
CA TYR A 322 60.74 -4.24 -5.46
C TYR A 322 61.09 -2.90 -6.15
N PRO A 323 62.13 -2.86 -7.00
CA PRO A 323 62.68 -1.60 -7.52
C PRO A 323 61.67 -0.79 -8.34
N VAL A 324 60.96 -1.44 -9.26
CA VAL A 324 59.94 -0.79 -10.12
C VAL A 324 58.76 -0.26 -9.29
N PHE A 325 58.34 -1.01 -8.27
CA PHE A 325 57.24 -0.62 -7.40
C PHE A 325 57.62 0.52 -6.45
N TYR A 326 58.85 0.48 -5.92
CA TYR A 326 59.41 1.54 -5.09
C TYR A 326 59.54 2.85 -5.88
N GLU A 327 60.05 2.80 -7.10
CA GLU A 327 60.17 3.97 -7.97
C GLU A 327 58.78 4.55 -8.32
N PHE A 328 57.82 3.68 -8.64
CA PHE A 328 56.44 4.08 -8.87
C PHE A 328 55.80 4.78 -7.67
N LEU A 329 55.98 4.24 -6.47
CA LEU A 329 55.40 4.79 -5.25
C LEU A 329 56.05 6.12 -4.84
N ASN A 330 57.37 6.27 -5.00
CA ASN A 330 58.07 7.53 -4.71
C ASN A 330 57.80 8.63 -5.75
N ALA A 331 57.37 8.27 -6.96
CA ALA A 331 56.94 9.23 -7.96
C ALA A 331 55.61 9.92 -7.60
N ILE A 332 54.86 9.36 -6.63
CA ILE A 332 53.60 9.95 -6.15
C ILE A 332 53.89 11.03 -5.10
N PRO A 333 53.36 12.26 -5.25
CA PRO A 333 53.51 13.30 -4.24
C PRO A 333 52.90 12.96 -2.88
N ASP A 334 53.59 13.33 -1.81
CA ASP A 334 53.13 13.13 -0.42
C ASP A 334 51.72 13.70 -0.18
N TYR A 335 51.42 14.87 -0.74
CA TYR A 335 50.08 15.47 -0.57
C TYR A 335 48.98 14.59 -1.15
N PHE A 336 49.23 13.92 -2.28
CA PHE A 336 48.28 13.04 -2.96
C PHE A 336 48.11 11.71 -2.20
N ILE A 337 49.21 11.19 -1.62
CA ILE A 337 49.19 10.03 -0.73
C ILE A 337 48.33 10.32 0.49
N ILE A 338 48.50 11.49 1.12
CA ILE A 338 47.74 11.91 2.31
C ILE A 338 46.25 12.04 1.99
N THR A 339 45.88 12.72 0.89
CA THR A 339 44.46 12.92 0.54
C THR A 339 43.79 11.64 0.07
N THR A 340 44.51 10.75 -0.61
CA THR A 340 44.01 9.41 -0.97
C THR A 340 43.81 8.55 0.28
N SER A 341 44.74 8.60 1.23
CA SER A 341 44.64 7.87 2.50
C SER A 341 43.40 8.29 3.31
N TRP A 342 43.15 9.60 3.45
CA TRP A 342 41.93 10.08 4.10
C TRP A 342 40.65 9.65 3.35
N SER A 343 40.65 9.68 2.01
CA SER A 343 39.52 9.18 1.22
C SER A 343 39.23 7.69 1.48
N LEU A 344 40.28 6.85 1.60
CA LEU A 344 40.14 5.44 1.95
C LEU A 344 39.60 5.23 3.38
N VAL A 345 40.08 6.02 4.35
CA VAL A 345 39.57 5.98 5.75
C VAL A 345 38.07 6.27 5.78
N PHE A 346 37.62 7.31 5.07
CA PHE A 346 36.20 7.62 4.99
C PHE A 346 35.40 6.55 4.23
N THR A 347 35.97 5.95 3.18
CA THR A 347 35.36 4.82 2.45
C THR A 347 35.11 3.64 3.38
N ILE A 348 36.09 3.30 4.22
CA ILE A 348 35.98 2.23 5.22
C ILE A 348 34.93 2.58 6.27
N ALA A 349 34.95 3.81 6.80
CA ALA A 349 34.00 4.26 7.82
C ALA A 349 32.55 4.25 7.31
N ILE A 350 32.31 4.74 6.09
CA ILE A 350 30.98 4.73 5.45
C ILE A 350 30.52 3.29 5.20
N SER A 351 31.40 2.44 4.64
CA SER A 351 31.10 1.03 4.39
C SER A 351 30.73 0.28 5.66
N PHE A 352 31.42 0.57 6.77
CA PHE A 352 31.10 0.02 8.09
C PHE A 352 29.71 0.46 8.59
N LEU A 353 29.38 1.76 8.52
CA LEU A 353 28.06 2.25 8.92
C LEU A 353 26.93 1.64 8.09
N ILE A 354 27.14 1.48 6.79
CA ILE A 354 26.18 0.83 5.89
C ILE A 354 26.01 -0.65 6.25
N ALA A 355 27.11 -1.37 6.54
CA ALA A 355 27.04 -2.76 6.99
C ALA A 355 26.25 -2.91 8.29
N VAL A 356 26.49 -2.04 9.28
CA VAL A 356 25.75 -2.03 10.55
C VAL A 356 24.25 -1.78 10.31
N TYR A 357 23.92 -0.83 9.43
CA TYR A 357 22.54 -0.56 9.07
C TYR A 357 21.84 -1.76 8.43
N VAL A 358 22.49 -2.43 7.47
CA VAL A 358 21.89 -3.57 6.74
C VAL A 358 21.80 -4.84 7.60
N LEU A 359 22.82 -5.11 8.42
CA LEU A 359 22.81 -6.30 9.30
C LEU A 359 21.80 -6.14 10.44
N PHE A 360 21.86 -5.03 11.17
CA PHE A 360 21.11 -4.84 12.41
C PHE A 360 19.82 -4.04 12.24
N ASN A 361 19.49 -3.57 11.03
CA ASN A 361 18.38 -2.66 10.75
C ASN A 361 18.38 -1.41 11.68
N LYS A 362 19.55 -1.04 12.21
CA LYS A 362 19.70 0.05 13.18
C LYS A 362 20.12 1.31 12.43
N LYS A 363 19.26 2.33 12.45
CA LYS A 363 19.55 3.62 11.81
C LYS A 363 20.78 4.25 12.47
N SER A 364 21.73 4.68 11.65
CA SER A 364 22.81 5.56 12.09
C SER A 364 22.27 6.98 12.29
N ASN A 365 23.00 7.81 13.03
CA ASN A 365 22.65 9.23 13.15
C ASN A 365 22.80 9.89 11.76
N PRO A 366 21.72 10.46 11.17
CA PRO A 366 21.74 11.03 9.83
C PRO A 366 22.80 12.12 9.65
N TYR A 367 23.04 12.93 10.68
CA TYR A 367 24.00 14.03 10.62
C TYR A 367 25.44 13.53 10.55
N VAL A 368 25.78 12.48 11.30
CA VAL A 368 27.11 11.85 11.27
C VAL A 368 27.37 11.20 9.91
N PHE A 369 26.37 10.49 9.37
CA PHE A 369 26.48 9.88 8.04
C PHE A 369 26.66 10.94 6.95
N MET A 370 25.85 12.01 6.96
CA MET A 370 25.95 13.11 6.01
C MET A 370 27.29 13.83 6.09
N LEU A 371 27.80 14.07 7.30
CA LEU A 371 29.13 14.67 7.51
C LEU A 371 30.24 13.80 6.90
N LEU A 372 30.23 12.49 7.15
CA LEU A 372 31.23 11.56 6.61
C LEU A 372 31.19 11.52 5.07
N VAL A 373 29.99 11.48 4.49
CA VAL A 373 29.83 11.52 3.02
C VAL A 373 30.31 12.85 2.44
N PHE A 374 30.02 13.97 3.10
CA PHE A 374 30.49 15.30 2.68
C PHE A 374 32.01 15.38 2.69
N LEU A 375 32.66 14.92 3.77
CA LEU A 375 34.12 14.85 3.86
C LEU A 375 34.70 13.92 2.79
N TRP A 376 34.13 12.73 2.62
CA TRP A 376 34.54 11.77 1.59
C TRP A 376 34.51 12.36 0.18
N ILE A 377 33.42 13.04 -0.17
CA ILE A 377 33.27 13.73 -1.47
C ILE A 377 34.33 14.83 -1.62
N GLY A 378 34.59 15.61 -0.57
CA GLY A 378 35.62 16.66 -0.60
C GLY A 378 37.00 16.10 -0.94
N PHE A 379 37.42 15.03 -0.27
CA PHE A 379 38.69 14.35 -0.57
C PHE A 379 38.68 13.69 -1.96
N LEU A 380 37.56 13.11 -2.39
CA LEU A 380 37.43 12.51 -3.72
C LEU A 380 37.60 13.55 -4.82
N ILE A 381 36.91 14.69 -4.71
CA ILE A 381 37.04 15.82 -5.65
C ILE A 381 38.47 16.31 -5.71
N PHE A 382 39.12 16.49 -4.55
CA PHE A 382 40.51 16.91 -4.51
C PHE A 382 41.41 15.92 -5.24
N ASN A 383 41.28 14.61 -4.99
CA ASN A 383 42.06 13.60 -5.70
C ASN A 383 41.82 13.65 -7.21
N ILE A 384 40.57 13.79 -7.67
CA ILE A 384 40.26 13.94 -9.11
C ILE A 384 40.99 15.16 -9.70
N LEU A 385 40.93 16.31 -9.03
CA LEU A 385 41.57 17.54 -9.52
C LEU A 385 43.10 17.45 -9.51
N SER A 386 43.67 16.72 -8.56
CA SER A 386 45.13 16.50 -8.47
C SER A 386 45.65 15.39 -9.37
N THR A 387 44.79 14.50 -9.89
CA THR A 387 45.24 13.36 -10.69
C THR A 387 46.06 13.79 -11.91
N PRO A 388 45.65 14.80 -12.71
CA PRO A 388 46.43 15.27 -13.87
C PRO A 388 47.85 15.73 -13.51
N SER A 389 48.01 16.46 -12.40
CA SER A 389 49.34 16.90 -11.96
C SER A 389 50.25 15.75 -11.55
N VAL A 390 49.70 14.73 -10.88
CA VAL A 390 50.46 13.53 -10.49
C VAL A 390 50.91 12.75 -11.72
N ILE A 391 50.05 12.62 -12.73
CA ILE A 391 50.38 11.94 -13.99
C ILE A 391 51.53 12.64 -14.71
N ILE A 392 51.51 13.98 -14.82
CA ILE A 392 52.58 14.75 -15.46
C ILE A 392 53.90 14.51 -14.73
N GLN A 393 53.89 14.55 -13.40
CA GLN A 393 55.09 14.29 -12.59
C GLN A 393 55.64 12.88 -12.78
N MET A 394 54.77 11.87 -12.86
CA MET A 394 55.18 10.49 -13.14
C MET A 394 55.76 10.31 -14.55
N GLN A 395 55.29 11.11 -15.52
CA GLN A 395 55.83 11.13 -16.87
C GLN A 395 57.21 11.81 -16.92
N ASP A 396 57.40 12.90 -16.17
CA ASP A 396 58.69 13.60 -16.07
C ASP A 396 59.77 12.73 -15.41
N LEU A 397 59.38 11.81 -14.52
CA LEU A 397 60.26 10.85 -13.85
C LEU A 397 60.51 9.56 -14.67
N ASP A 398 60.00 9.47 -15.92
CA ASP A 398 60.10 8.30 -16.80
C ASP A 398 59.50 7.00 -16.21
N VAL A 399 58.62 7.13 -15.20
CA VAL A 399 57.93 6.02 -14.54
C VAL A 399 56.70 5.58 -15.34
N LEU A 400 56.02 6.53 -15.98
CA LEU A 400 54.88 6.31 -16.87
C LEU A 400 55.13 6.93 -18.25
N PRO A 401 56.14 6.44 -18.99
CA PRO A 401 56.42 6.95 -20.32
C PRO A 401 55.21 6.64 -21.22
N TYR A 402 54.77 7.65 -21.99
CA TYR A 402 53.69 7.56 -22.97
C TYR A 402 52.24 7.52 -22.43
N TRP A 403 51.99 7.82 -21.16
CA TRP A 403 50.61 7.86 -20.63
C TRP A 403 49.80 9.05 -21.17
N ILE A 404 50.42 10.23 -21.30
CA ILE A 404 49.89 11.38 -22.04
C ILE A 404 50.62 11.48 -23.38
N SER A 405 50.46 10.49 -24.27
CA SER A 405 51.04 10.58 -25.61
C SER A 405 50.22 11.51 -26.51
N GLY A 406 50.69 12.75 -26.67
CA GLY A 406 50.31 13.64 -27.76
C GLY A 406 51.06 14.96 -27.59
N PHE A 407 52.20 15.16 -28.26
CA PHE A 407 52.15 15.76 -29.60
C PHE A 407 53.26 15.32 -30.58
N GLU A 408 54.25 14.51 -30.19
CA GLU A 408 55.42 14.25 -31.06
C GLU A 408 55.54 12.83 -31.63
N ASN A 409 54.73 11.86 -31.17
CA ASN A 409 54.72 10.52 -31.76
C ASN A 409 53.29 10.14 -32.15
N ASN A 410 53.09 9.94 -33.45
CA ASN A 410 51.88 9.46 -34.13
C ASN A 410 50.90 8.78 -33.17
N SER A 411 49.90 9.55 -32.76
CA SER A 411 48.72 9.04 -32.07
C SER A 411 48.17 7.84 -32.85
N TYR A 412 47.78 6.81 -32.09
CA TYR A 412 47.02 5.64 -32.48
C TYR A 412 46.21 5.79 -33.79
N HIS A 413 46.88 5.68 -34.94
CA HIS A 413 46.25 5.29 -36.18
C HIS A 413 45.91 3.81 -35.98
N PHE A 414 44.70 3.58 -35.48
CA PHE A 414 44.03 2.29 -35.59
C PHE A 414 43.89 2.00 -37.09
N LYS A 415 44.90 1.37 -37.69
CA LYS A 415 44.82 0.80 -39.03
C LYS A 415 43.82 -0.36 -38.94
N TRP A 416 42.56 -0.07 -39.23
CA TRP A 416 41.63 -1.09 -39.70
C TRP A 416 42.18 -1.62 -41.02
N ILE A 417 42.85 -2.76 -40.96
CA ILE A 417 43.21 -3.56 -42.13
C ILE A 417 41.92 -4.28 -42.55
N TYR A 418 41.47 -4.00 -43.78
CA TYR A 418 40.44 -4.75 -44.50
C TYR A 418 40.97 -6.11 -44.95
#